data_AF-A0A7S3MK09-F1
#
_entry.id   AF-A0A7S3MK09-F1
#
_cell.length_a   1.000
_cell.length_b   1.000
_cell.length_c   1.000
_cell.angle_alpha   90.00
_cell.angle_beta   90.00
_cell.angle_gamma   90.00
#
_symmetry.space_group_name_H-M   'P 1'
#
loop_
_entity.id
_entity.type
_entity.pdbx_description
1 polymer ?
#
loop_
_entity_poly.entity_id
_entity_poly.type
_entity_poly.pdbx_seq_one_letter_code
_entity_poly.pdbx_strand_id
1 'polypeptide(L)'
;IFKLFKYNKKFQQWFGYLNLGASATKMLKLAMVGLFLIHLFSCFWYLTAKLDDFNDDTWVVRRDLVYDDTFFVYFESIYWCVQVLTTVGYGDFGAATTAEYIMNLIWMLVGVGYYQIFFGQIVSVITAHATNASMLENKLKSLEDFCKETKLYEQDEELQSQIRQFLINNYLE
;
A
#
# COMPACT_ATOMS: atom_id res chain seq x y z
N ILE A 1 -19.97 1.07 0.76
CA ILE A 1 -18.58 1.41 1.16
C ILE A 1 -17.95 2.47 0.24
N PHE A 2 -17.88 2.29 -1.09
CA PHE A 2 -17.28 3.27 -2.01
C PHE A 2 -17.95 4.67 -2.09
N LYS A 3 -19.26 4.79 -1.79
CA LYS A 3 -19.96 6.09 -1.80
C LYS A 3 -19.77 6.92 -0.51
N LEU A 4 -19.48 6.28 0.62
CA LEU A 4 -19.34 6.97 1.92
C LEU A 4 -18.03 7.77 2.02
N PHE A 5 -16.95 7.29 1.39
CA PHE A 5 -15.68 8.01 1.37
C PHE A 5 -15.65 9.22 0.43
N LYS A 6 -16.53 9.28 -0.57
CA LYS A 6 -16.56 10.37 -1.56
C LYS A 6 -17.28 11.63 -1.02
N TYR A 7 -18.08 11.50 0.04
CA TYR A 7 -18.97 12.59 0.49
C TYR A 7 -18.54 13.27 1.79
N ASN A 8 -17.52 12.76 2.49
CA ASN A 8 -17.08 13.34 3.75
C ASN A 8 -16.02 14.42 3.51
N LYS A 9 -16.45 15.66 3.25
CA LYS A 9 -15.57 16.84 3.03
C LYS A 9 -14.53 17.03 4.13
N LYS A 10 -14.85 16.67 5.39
CA LYS A 10 -13.90 16.70 6.51
C LYS A 10 -12.73 15.73 6.33
N PHE A 11 -12.98 14.54 5.77
CA PHE A 11 -11.93 13.55 5.53
C PHE A 11 -10.98 14.01 4.41
N GLN A 12 -11.51 14.66 3.37
CA GLN A 12 -10.68 15.28 2.33
C GLN A 12 -9.87 16.47 2.84
N GLN A 13 -10.44 17.31 3.71
CA GLN A 13 -9.71 18.41 4.35
C GLN A 13 -8.62 17.90 5.29
N TRP A 14 -8.89 16.87 6.11
CA TRP A 14 -7.90 16.27 7.00
C TRP A 14 -6.72 15.65 6.23
N PHE A 15 -7.01 14.97 5.12
CA PHE A 15 -5.97 14.53 4.18
C PHE A 15 -5.25 15.68 3.48
N GLY A 16 -5.91 16.81 3.26
CA GLY A 16 -5.31 18.02 2.68
C GLY A 16 -4.38 18.77 3.63
N TYR A 17 -4.52 18.58 4.95
CA TYR A 17 -3.55 19.07 5.93
C TYR A 17 -2.26 18.25 5.96
N LEU A 18 -2.32 16.98 5.53
CA LEU A 18 -1.13 16.20 5.23
C LEU A 18 -0.69 16.60 3.82
N ASN A 19 0.44 17.30 3.69
CA ASN A 19 1.00 17.73 2.41
C ASN A 19 1.57 16.53 1.61
N LEU A 20 0.76 15.50 1.41
CA LEU A 20 1.13 14.23 0.80
C LEU A 20 0.90 14.30 -0.69
N GLY A 21 1.92 13.93 -1.47
CA GLY A 21 1.80 13.82 -2.93
C GLY A 21 0.65 12.91 -3.36
N ALA A 22 0.14 13.12 -4.58
CA ALA A 22 -0.99 12.37 -5.11
C ALA A 22 -0.78 10.84 -5.07
N SER A 23 0.45 10.37 -5.29
CA SER A 23 0.83 8.95 -5.20
C SER A 23 0.78 8.42 -3.76
N ALA A 24 1.26 9.19 -2.78
CA ALA A 24 1.20 8.81 -1.36
C ALA A 24 -0.23 8.70 -0.84
N THR A 25 -1.13 9.59 -1.28
CA THR A 25 -2.56 9.51 -0.94
C THR A 25 -3.22 8.23 -1.48
N LYS A 26 -2.85 7.78 -2.69
CA LYS A 26 -3.34 6.51 -3.26
C LYS A 26 -2.81 5.32 -2.47
N MET A 27 -1.53 5.33 -2.11
CA MET A 27 -0.90 4.29 -1.30
C MET A 27 -1.58 4.15 0.07
N LEU A 28 -1.87 5.25 0.76
CA LEU A 28 -2.55 5.22 2.05
C LEU A 28 -3.99 4.68 1.93
N LYS A 29 -4.73 5.04 0.87
CA LYS A 29 -6.05 4.45 0.60
C LYS A 29 -5.96 2.95 0.40
N LEU A 30 -4.97 2.47 -0.34
CA LEU A 30 -4.78 1.06 -0.61
C LEU A 30 -4.37 0.27 0.64
N ALA A 31 -3.55 0.86 1.52
CA ALA A 31 -3.22 0.29 2.82
C ALA A 31 -4.47 0.15 3.71
N MET A 32 -5.33 1.18 3.78
CA MET A 32 -6.59 1.11 4.52
C MET A 32 -7.53 0.01 3.97
N VAL A 33 -7.60 -0.13 2.65
CA VAL A 33 -8.36 -1.24 2.01
C VAL A 33 -7.75 -2.59 2.39
N GLY A 34 -6.43 -2.72 2.42
CA GLY A 34 -5.74 -3.94 2.85
C GLY A 34 -6.08 -4.33 4.28
N LEU A 35 -5.99 -3.40 5.22
CA LEU A 35 -6.35 -3.62 6.63
C LEU A 35 -7.82 -4.05 6.79
N PHE A 36 -8.72 -3.42 6.03
CA PHE A 36 -10.13 -3.81 6.04
C PHE A 36 -10.35 -5.22 5.49
N LEU A 37 -9.67 -5.59 4.39
CA LEU A 37 -9.74 -6.94 3.83
C LEU A 37 -9.18 -7.97 4.81
N ILE A 38 -8.06 -7.69 5.47
CA ILE A 38 -7.48 -8.57 6.50
C ILE A 38 -8.50 -8.82 7.62
N HIS A 39 -9.10 -7.76 8.18
CA HIS A 39 -10.13 -7.90 9.19
C HIS A 39 -11.33 -8.71 8.68
N LEU A 40 -11.86 -8.37 7.49
CA LEU A 40 -13.02 -9.05 6.92
C LEU A 40 -12.79 -10.55 6.71
N PHE A 41 -11.69 -10.91 6.07
CA PHE A 41 -11.37 -12.30 5.74
C PHE A 41 -10.91 -13.10 6.97
N SER A 42 -10.28 -12.47 7.97
CA SER A 42 -10.02 -13.11 9.26
C SER A 42 -11.34 -13.48 9.99
N CYS A 43 -12.32 -12.60 9.98
CA CYS A 43 -13.64 -12.89 10.56
C CYS A 43 -14.38 -13.99 9.78
N PHE A 44 -14.27 -14.00 8.44
CA PHE A 44 -14.84 -15.06 7.63
C PHE A 44 -14.13 -16.40 7.82
N TRP A 45 -12.83 -16.40 8.07
CA TRP A 45 -12.09 -17.61 8.42
C TRP A 45 -12.55 -18.22 9.76
N TYR A 46 -12.77 -17.39 10.78
CA TYR A 46 -13.39 -17.89 12.01
C TYR A 46 -14.84 -18.37 11.77
N LEU A 47 -15.58 -17.69 10.87
CA LEU A 47 -16.94 -18.08 10.53
C LEU A 47 -17.03 -19.47 9.88
N THR A 48 -16.02 -19.95 9.13
CA THR A 48 -16.05 -21.31 8.56
C THR A 48 -16.11 -22.36 9.64
N ALA A 49 -15.32 -22.21 10.71
CA ALA A 49 -15.35 -23.13 11.84
C ALA A 49 -16.70 -23.09 12.57
N LYS A 50 -17.29 -21.90 12.70
CA LYS A 50 -18.61 -21.74 13.33
C LYS A 50 -19.76 -22.32 12.49
N LEU A 51 -19.68 -22.25 11.16
CA LEU A 51 -20.69 -22.83 10.26
C LEU A 51 -20.67 -24.36 10.27
N ASP A 52 -19.51 -24.95 10.51
CA ASP A 52 -19.30 -26.39 10.68
C ASP A 52 -19.46 -26.82 12.16
N ASP A 53 -20.13 -26.01 12.99
CA ASP A 53 -20.41 -26.24 14.42
C ASP A 53 -19.17 -26.64 15.25
N PHE A 54 -17.99 -26.11 14.91
CA PHE A 54 -16.71 -26.48 15.52
C PHE A 54 -16.47 -28.00 15.53
N ASN A 55 -16.71 -28.66 14.39
CA ASN A 55 -16.31 -30.05 14.22
C ASN A 55 -14.79 -30.27 14.42
N ASP A 56 -14.39 -31.52 14.68
CA ASP A 56 -12.99 -31.91 14.93
C ASP A 56 -12.05 -31.56 13.75
N ASP A 57 -12.63 -31.49 12.54
CA ASP A 57 -11.96 -31.10 11.31
C ASP A 57 -12.02 -29.59 11.04
N THR A 58 -12.33 -28.74 12.02
CA THR A 58 -12.19 -27.28 11.87
C THR A 58 -10.81 -26.83 12.32
N TRP A 59 -10.31 -25.75 11.72
CA TRP A 59 -9.00 -25.18 12.04
C TRP A 59 -8.91 -24.73 13.51
N VAL A 60 -10.03 -24.30 14.11
CA VAL A 60 -10.10 -23.88 15.52
C VAL A 60 -9.88 -25.09 16.43
N VAL A 61 -10.54 -26.21 16.16
CA VAL A 61 -10.39 -27.43 16.96
C VAL A 61 -9.03 -28.07 16.74
N ARG A 62 -8.56 -28.20 15.50
CA ARG A 62 -7.23 -28.75 15.19
C ARG A 62 -6.06 -28.01 15.83
N ARG A 63 -6.25 -26.74 16.15
CA ARG A 63 -5.24 -25.89 16.80
C ARG A 63 -5.47 -25.75 18.32
N ASP A 64 -6.40 -26.52 18.88
CA ASP A 64 -6.78 -26.50 20.30
C ASP A 64 -7.26 -25.12 20.79
N LEU A 65 -7.87 -24.32 19.92
CA LEU A 65 -8.26 -22.93 20.19
C LEU A 65 -9.71 -22.77 20.68
N VAL A 66 -10.45 -23.87 20.88
CA VAL A 66 -11.90 -23.84 21.18
C VAL A 66 -12.20 -23.09 22.48
N TYR A 67 -11.34 -23.24 23.48
CA TYR A 67 -11.50 -22.67 24.82
C TYR A 67 -10.61 -21.46 25.08
N ASP A 68 -9.86 -21.02 24.06
CA ASP A 68 -8.98 -19.87 24.17
C ASP A 68 -9.74 -18.54 24.14
N ASP A 69 -9.05 -17.48 24.57
CA ASP A 69 -9.60 -16.14 24.55
C ASP A 69 -9.96 -15.70 23.13
N THR A 70 -11.12 -15.06 22.98
CA THR A 70 -11.62 -14.63 21.67
C THR A 70 -10.66 -13.68 20.95
N PHE A 71 -9.91 -12.86 21.69
CA PHE A 71 -8.89 -12.00 21.12
C PHE A 71 -7.75 -12.84 20.54
N PHE A 72 -7.30 -13.87 21.24
CA PHE A 72 -6.24 -14.75 20.75
C PHE A 72 -6.66 -15.47 19.45
N VAL A 73 -7.87 -16.04 19.42
CA VAL A 73 -8.43 -16.68 18.21
C VAL A 73 -8.55 -15.69 17.03
N TYR A 74 -8.86 -14.42 17.33
CA TYR A 74 -8.88 -13.37 16.33
C TYR A 74 -7.49 -13.07 15.75
N PHE A 75 -6.44 -13.02 16.58
CA PHE A 75 -5.05 -12.86 16.11
C PHE A 75 -4.57 -14.05 15.28
N GLU A 76 -4.92 -15.27 15.67
CA GLU A 76 -4.65 -16.47 14.87
C GLU A 76 -5.34 -16.40 13.49
N SER A 77 -6.58 -15.89 13.45
CA SER A 77 -7.30 -15.66 12.19
C SER A 77 -6.67 -14.57 11.32
N ILE A 78 -6.19 -13.47 11.92
CA ILE A 78 -5.43 -12.43 11.20
C ILE A 78 -4.13 -13.02 10.67
N TYR A 79 -3.44 -13.82 11.48
CA TYR A 79 -2.17 -14.43 11.12
C TYR A 79 -2.31 -15.29 9.87
N TRP A 80 -3.31 -16.18 9.80
CA TRP A 80 -3.67 -16.89 8.57
C TRP A 80 -3.90 -15.95 7.38
N CYS A 81 -4.70 -14.91 7.60
CA CYS A 81 -5.07 -13.96 6.55
C CYS A 81 -3.84 -13.22 5.98
N VAL A 82 -2.93 -12.80 6.86
CA VAL A 82 -1.66 -12.14 6.51
C VAL A 82 -0.71 -13.09 5.80
N GLN A 83 -0.57 -14.34 6.26
CA GLN A 83 0.28 -15.33 5.59
C GLN A 83 -0.11 -15.54 4.12
N VAL A 84 -1.41 -15.65 3.84
CA VAL A 84 -1.92 -15.80 2.46
C VAL A 84 -1.71 -14.52 1.65
N LEU A 85 -2.03 -13.35 2.24
CA LEU A 85 -1.90 -12.05 1.55
C LEU A 85 -0.46 -11.69 1.20
N THR A 86 0.47 -12.00 2.11
CA THR A 86 1.91 -11.73 1.95
C THR A 86 2.63 -12.89 1.26
N THR A 87 1.92 -13.96 0.91
CA THR A 87 2.46 -15.16 0.25
C THR A 87 3.56 -15.87 1.04
N VAL A 88 3.64 -15.66 2.36
CA VAL A 88 4.63 -16.30 3.25
C VAL A 88 4.30 -17.78 3.44
N GLY A 89 3.05 -18.08 3.80
CA GLY A 89 2.51 -19.44 3.87
C GLY A 89 3.38 -20.47 4.61
N TYR A 90 3.56 -20.34 5.93
CA TYR A 90 4.37 -21.28 6.72
C TYR A 90 3.84 -22.73 6.71
N GLY A 91 2.57 -22.94 6.32
CA GLY A 91 1.95 -24.26 6.18
C GLY A 91 1.38 -24.84 7.47
N ASP A 92 1.35 -24.05 8.54
CA ASP A 92 0.75 -24.37 9.84
C ASP A 92 -0.79 -24.20 9.87
N PHE A 93 -1.36 -23.52 8.87
CA PHE A 93 -2.79 -23.46 8.63
C PHE A 93 -3.17 -24.28 7.38
N GLY A 94 -3.77 -25.44 7.61
CA GLY A 94 -4.35 -26.28 6.56
C GLY A 94 -5.88 -26.19 6.58
N ALA A 95 -6.50 -26.11 5.40
CA ALA A 95 -7.94 -26.30 5.23
C ALA A 95 -8.27 -27.81 5.21
N ALA A 96 -9.28 -28.23 5.96
CA ALA A 96 -9.78 -29.61 5.92
C ALA A 96 -11.26 -29.69 5.54
N THR A 97 -12.09 -28.75 6.00
CA THR A 97 -13.51 -28.73 5.62
C THR A 97 -13.73 -28.09 4.26
N THR A 98 -14.84 -28.43 3.60
CA THR A 98 -15.21 -27.82 2.31
C THR A 98 -15.35 -26.30 2.43
N ALA A 99 -15.89 -25.79 3.54
CA ALA A 99 -16.03 -24.36 3.80
C ALA A 99 -14.66 -23.67 3.90
N GLU A 100 -13.71 -24.29 4.61
CA GLU A 100 -12.33 -23.81 4.70
C GLU A 100 -11.64 -23.77 3.33
N TYR A 101 -11.79 -24.82 2.51
CA TYR A 101 -11.23 -24.85 1.16
C TYR A 101 -11.78 -23.73 0.27
N ILE A 102 -13.11 -23.55 0.26
CA ILE A 102 -13.75 -22.50 -0.53
C ILE A 102 -13.27 -21.12 -0.07
N MET A 103 -13.22 -20.88 1.25
CA MET A 103 -12.75 -19.60 1.79
C MET A 103 -11.30 -19.32 1.42
N ASN A 104 -10.42 -20.34 1.53
CA ASN A 104 -9.02 -20.21 1.19
C ASN A 104 -8.82 -19.90 -0.30
N LEU A 105 -9.54 -20.59 -1.19
CA LEU A 105 -9.50 -20.32 -2.64
C LEU A 105 -9.93 -18.88 -2.97
N ILE A 106 -11.02 -18.39 -2.35
CA ILE A 106 -11.47 -17.01 -2.54
C ILE A 106 -10.40 -16.03 -2.04
N TRP A 107 -9.84 -16.26 -0.86
CA TRP A 107 -8.85 -15.35 -0.28
C TRP A 107 -7.54 -15.34 -1.07
N MET A 108 -7.08 -16.47 -1.60
CA MET A 108 -5.92 -16.53 -2.49
C MET A 108 -6.13 -15.68 -3.76
N LEU A 109 -7.29 -15.75 -4.40
CA LEU A 109 -7.60 -14.95 -5.59
C LEU A 109 -7.62 -13.44 -5.28
N VAL A 110 -8.28 -13.06 -4.18
CA VAL A 110 -8.32 -11.66 -3.73
C VAL A 110 -6.92 -11.17 -3.33
N GLY A 111 -6.15 -12.00 -2.63
CA GLY A 111 -4.81 -11.70 -2.16
C GLY A 111 -3.84 -11.42 -3.30
N VAL A 112 -3.80 -12.28 -4.33
CA VAL A 112 -2.94 -12.06 -5.51
C VAL A 112 -3.31 -10.75 -6.22
N GLY A 113 -4.60 -10.49 -6.43
CA GLY A 113 -5.06 -9.24 -7.07
C GLY A 113 -4.68 -8.01 -6.24
N TYR A 114 -4.87 -8.05 -4.92
CA TYR A 114 -4.48 -6.96 -4.04
C TYR A 114 -2.96 -6.73 -4.07
N TYR A 115 -2.17 -7.80 -3.97
CA TYR A 115 -0.71 -7.73 -3.96
C TYR A 115 -0.16 -7.07 -5.23
N GLN A 116 -0.70 -7.41 -6.39
CA GLN A 116 -0.32 -6.78 -7.67
C GLN A 116 -0.61 -5.28 -7.70
N ILE A 117 -1.80 -4.87 -7.24
CA ILE A 117 -2.18 -3.45 -7.18
C ILE A 117 -1.28 -2.70 -6.19
N PHE A 118 -0.97 -3.31 -5.04
CA PHE A 118 -0.10 -2.75 -4.01
C PHE A 118 1.31 -2.52 -4.52
N PHE A 119 1.91 -3.52 -5.14
CA PHE A 119 3.23 -3.39 -5.75
C PHE A 119 3.24 -2.34 -6.86
N GLY A 120 2.20 -2.29 -7.71
CA GLY A 120 2.05 -1.26 -8.73
C GLY A 120 2.00 0.17 -8.16
N GLN A 121 1.40 0.38 -6.98
CA GLN A 121 1.43 1.69 -6.33
C GLN A 121 2.82 2.04 -5.78
N ILE A 122 3.56 1.06 -5.23
CA ILE A 122 4.95 1.29 -4.80
C ILE A 122 5.80 1.75 -5.98
N VAL A 123 5.71 1.05 -7.11
CA VAL A 123 6.42 1.43 -8.34
C VAL A 123 5.99 2.82 -8.80
N SER A 124 4.69 3.14 -8.77
CA SER A 124 4.20 4.48 -9.14
C SER A 124 4.76 5.59 -8.26
N VAL A 125 4.96 5.35 -6.96
CA VAL A 125 5.59 6.32 -6.04
C VAL A 125 7.05 6.49 -6.41
N ILE A 126 7.80 5.40 -6.58
CA ILE A 126 9.22 5.42 -6.94
C ILE A 126 9.43 6.16 -8.27
N THR A 127 8.64 5.84 -9.29
CA THR A 127 8.73 6.48 -10.61
C THR A 127 8.39 7.96 -10.55
N ALA A 128 7.44 8.38 -9.72
CA ALA A 128 7.13 9.79 -9.53
C ALA A 128 8.32 10.56 -8.94
N HIS A 129 8.99 9.98 -7.93
CA HIS A 129 10.22 10.57 -7.37
C HIS A 129 11.35 10.63 -8.40
N ALA A 130 11.60 9.55 -9.15
CA ALA A 130 12.63 9.51 -10.18
C ALA A 130 12.37 10.51 -11.32
N THR A 131 11.11 10.66 -11.73
CA THR A 131 10.71 11.59 -12.80
C THR A 131 10.96 13.03 -12.38
N ASN A 132 10.60 13.41 -11.16
CA ASN A 132 10.87 14.75 -10.64
C ASN A 132 12.38 15.06 -10.63
N ALA A 133 13.21 14.12 -10.20
CA ALA A 133 14.67 14.26 -10.24
C ALA A 133 15.19 14.46 -11.67
N SER A 134 14.72 13.65 -12.63
CA SER A 134 15.12 13.80 -14.04
C SER A 134 14.67 15.13 -14.66
N MET A 135 13.52 15.68 -14.26
CA MET A 135 13.05 16.98 -14.74
C MET A 135 13.96 18.12 -14.25
N LEU A 136 14.43 18.05 -12.99
CA LEU A 136 15.40 19.02 -12.47
C LEU A 136 16.70 18.95 -13.27
N GLU A 137 17.22 17.73 -13.48
CA GLU A 137 18.46 17.51 -14.24
C GLU A 137 18.33 18.07 -15.67
N ASN A 138 17.21 17.80 -16.35
CA ASN A 138 16.95 18.33 -17.68
C ASN A 138 16.88 19.86 -17.70
N LYS A 139 16.22 20.50 -16.71
CA LYS A 139 16.18 21.96 -16.59
C LYS A 139 17.57 22.56 -16.38
N LEU A 140 18.38 21.95 -15.53
CA LEU A 140 19.76 22.37 -15.27
C LEU A 140 20.62 22.25 -16.54
N LYS A 141 20.44 21.16 -17.29
CA LYS A 141 21.14 20.96 -18.57
C LYS A 141 20.73 21.99 -19.62
N SER A 142 19.43 22.23 -19.79
CA SER A 142 18.95 23.26 -20.74
C SER A 142 19.44 24.66 -20.38
N LEU A 143 19.55 24.99 -19.08
CA LEU A 143 20.16 26.24 -18.63
C LEU A 143 21.64 26.30 -19.03
N GLU A 144 22.39 25.23 -18.82
CA GLU A 144 23.81 25.16 -19.17
C GLU A 144 24.02 25.33 -20.68
N ASP A 145 23.21 24.66 -21.50
CA ASP A 145 23.25 24.78 -22.96
C ASP A 145 22.93 26.22 -23.41
N PHE A 146 21.90 26.85 -22.82
CA PHE A 146 21.55 28.25 -23.09
C PHE A 146 22.68 29.22 -22.72
N CYS A 147 23.30 29.06 -21.55
CA CYS A 147 24.41 29.90 -21.12
C CYS A 147 25.64 29.77 -22.03
N LYS A 148 25.89 28.57 -22.57
CA LYS A 148 26.94 28.33 -23.57
C LYS A 148 26.65 29.03 -24.89
N GLU A 149 25.42 28.89 -25.41
CA GLU A 149 25.04 29.49 -26.70
C GLU A 149 25.03 31.02 -26.67
N THR A 150 24.59 31.61 -25.56
CA THR A 150 24.52 33.07 -25.39
C THR A 150 25.84 33.73 -24.96
N LYS A 151 26.90 32.94 -24.71
CA LYS A 151 28.18 33.38 -24.13
C LYS A 151 28.04 34.06 -22.76
N LEU A 152 26.95 33.80 -22.04
CA LEU A 152 26.77 34.30 -20.68
C LEU A 152 27.88 33.84 -19.73
N TYR A 153 28.49 32.67 -20.01
CA TYR A 153 29.67 32.17 -19.28
C TYR A 153 30.86 33.14 -19.25
N GLU A 154 31.02 33.98 -20.28
CA GLU A 154 32.13 34.95 -20.36
C GLU A 154 31.78 36.29 -19.70
N GLN A 155 30.50 36.56 -19.43
CA GLN A 155 29.99 37.87 -19.05
C GLN A 155 29.56 37.97 -17.59
N ASP A 156 28.91 36.94 -17.04
CA ASP A 156 28.34 37.00 -15.68
C ASP A 156 28.18 35.60 -15.06
N GLU A 157 29.25 35.12 -14.41
CA GLU A 157 29.29 33.82 -13.70
C GLU A 157 28.40 33.83 -12.44
N GLU A 158 28.19 35.01 -11.85
CA GLU A 158 27.37 35.19 -10.64
C GLU A 158 25.88 34.97 -10.95
N LEU A 159 25.39 35.56 -12.04
CA LEU A 159 24.01 35.38 -12.50
C LEU A 159 23.67 33.91 -12.77
N GLN A 160 24.60 33.14 -13.35
CA GLN A 160 24.41 31.71 -13.59
C GLN A 160 24.25 30.93 -12.28
N SER A 161 25.14 31.20 -11.31
CA SER A 161 25.10 30.55 -10.00
C SER A 161 23.75 30.82 -9.31
N GLN A 162 23.28 32.07 -9.37
CA GLN A 162 21.98 32.47 -8.82
C GLN A 162 20.81 31.74 -9.47
N ILE A 163 20.76 31.61 -10.80
CA ILE A 163 19.68 30.89 -11.50
C ILE A 163 19.73 29.39 -11.16
N ARG A 164 20.92 28.79 -11.10
CA ARG A 164 21.10 27.39 -10.72
C ARG A 164 20.64 27.13 -9.29
N GLN A 165 21.03 27.98 -8.34
CA GLN A 165 20.58 27.90 -6.95
C GLN A 165 19.09 28.14 -6.82
N PHE A 166 18.51 29.07 -7.59
CA PHE A 166 17.06 29.26 -7.64
C PHE A 166 16.34 27.99 -8.08
N LEU A 167 16.79 27.33 -9.14
CA LEU A 167 16.18 26.07 -9.63
C LEU A 167 16.31 24.92 -8.64
N ILE A 168 17.45 24.82 -7.93
CA ILE A 168 17.67 23.80 -6.89
C ILE A 168 16.81 24.08 -5.64
N ASN A 169 16.76 25.33 -5.18
CA ASN A 169 15.98 25.70 -4.01
C ASN A 169 14.47 25.51 -4.26
N ASN A 170 13.99 25.87 -5.44
CA ASN A 170 12.59 25.67 -5.85
C ASN A 170 12.24 24.18 -6.13
N TYR A 171 13.22 23.28 -6.07
CA TYR A 171 13.00 21.83 -6.10
C TYR A 171 12.95 21.20 -4.70
N LEU A 172 13.57 21.84 -3.70
CA LEU A 172 13.63 21.34 -2.32
C LEU A 172 12.44 21.81 -1.46
N GLU A 173 11.73 22.86 -1.88
CA GLU A 173 10.46 23.33 -1.31
C GLU A 173 9.25 22.56 -1.86
#